data_AF-D3VGL6-F1
#
_entry.id   AF-D3VGL6-F1
#
_cell.length_a   1.000
_cell.length_b   1.000
_cell.length_c   1.000
_cell.angle_alpha   90.00
_cell.angle_beta   90.00
_cell.angle_gamma   90.00
#
_symmetry.space_group_name_H-M   'P 1'
#
loop_
_entity.id
_entity.type
_entity.pdbx_description
1 polymer ?
#
loop_
_entity_poly.entity_id
_entity_poly.type
_entity_poly.pdbx_seq_one_letter_code
_entity_poly.pdbx_strand_id
1 'polypeptide(L)'
;MIRLYLEKRTHRLGGLLTLKHAPAKYTRWGEKAGRYWFVESWNKEFEFRQDCLFHLMNPDIHQEIYGLPEYLVGLLSASLNRSATTFRMNYYENGSHAGVIVYLPDLKGVDNLQNALQKSRRDGAFKNLFVYAANGKKDGLQILPFSQISAKDEFTNIKEATRDDLLAMHRVPLQLMGFSPSNGGNFGDVEKAAKVFAINELTPIMESLKSINDWAGQEAVRFASYALLDALNSPA
;
A
#
# COMPACT_ATOMS: atom_id res chain seq x y z
N MET A 1 -13.06 0.04 3.56
CA MET A 1 -13.24 1.49 3.33
C MET A 1 -12.38 2.30 4.30
N ILE A 2 -11.62 3.29 3.80
CA ILE A 2 -10.76 4.15 4.63
C ILE A 2 -11.59 5.33 5.12
N ARG A 3 -11.46 5.65 6.42
CA ARG A 3 -12.19 6.72 7.15
C ARG A 3 -12.57 7.91 6.28
N LEU A 4 -13.83 8.32 6.38
CA LEU A 4 -14.36 9.49 5.71
C LEU A 4 -14.86 10.49 6.76
N TYR A 5 -14.40 11.73 6.66
CA TYR A 5 -14.92 12.86 7.43
C TYR A 5 -15.54 13.90 6.50
N LEU A 6 -16.78 14.29 6.79
CA LEU A 6 -17.48 15.34 6.06
C LEU A 6 -17.95 16.43 7.02
N GLU A 7 -17.54 17.67 6.76
CA GLU A 7 -17.98 18.86 7.48
C GLU A 7 -19.30 19.38 6.89
N LYS A 8 -20.34 19.48 7.73
CA LYS A 8 -21.61 20.15 7.45
C LYS A 8 -21.41 21.65 7.54
N ARG A 9 -21.47 22.34 6.40
CA ARG A 9 -21.55 23.81 6.39
C ARG A 9 -23.00 24.23 6.23
N THR A 10 -23.47 25.03 7.16
CA THR A 10 -24.86 25.49 7.25
C THR A 10 -24.94 26.99 7.06
N HIS A 11 -26.01 27.48 6.44
CA HIS A 11 -26.29 28.91 6.39
C HIS A 11 -26.88 29.39 7.73
N ARG A 12 -27.01 30.71 7.92
CA ARG A 12 -27.54 31.30 9.16
C ARG A 12 -28.91 30.79 9.59
N LEU A 13 -29.76 30.37 8.65
CA LEU A 13 -31.09 29.79 8.90
C LEU A 13 -31.06 28.26 9.16
N GLY A 14 -29.89 27.63 9.34
CA GLY A 14 -29.74 26.21 9.71
C GLY A 14 -29.69 25.17 8.58
N GLY A 15 -30.18 25.49 7.38
CA GLY A 15 -30.10 24.66 6.17
C GLY A 15 -28.67 24.38 5.68
N LEU A 16 -28.51 23.25 4.97
CA LEU A 16 -27.23 22.77 4.44
C LEU A 16 -26.79 23.59 3.22
N LEU A 17 -25.58 24.16 3.28
CA LEU A 17 -24.93 24.83 2.15
C LEU A 17 -24.05 23.86 1.36
N THR A 18 -23.15 23.15 2.05
CA THR A 18 -22.18 22.26 1.40
C THR A 18 -21.64 21.23 2.40
N LEU A 19 -21.28 20.06 1.87
CA LEU A 19 -20.53 19.04 2.57
C LEU A 19 -19.07 19.12 2.11
N LYS A 20 -18.18 19.47 3.03
CA LYS A 20 -16.75 19.58 2.71
C LYS A 20 -15.99 18.39 3.25
N HIS A 21 -15.20 17.73 2.40
CA HIS A 21 -14.30 16.68 2.84
C HIS A 21 -13.21 17.23 3.77
N ALA A 22 -13.08 16.62 4.95
CA ALA A 22 -12.01 16.89 5.90
C ALA A 22 -10.98 15.74 5.84
N PRO A 23 -9.72 16.00 5.44
CA PRO A 23 -8.72 14.94 5.32
C PRO A 23 -8.48 14.20 6.64
N ALA A 24 -8.69 12.88 6.63
CA ALA A 24 -8.52 12.01 7.80
C ALA A 24 -7.12 12.09 8.44
N LYS A 25 -6.08 12.43 7.67
CA LYS A 25 -4.71 12.65 8.16
C LYS A 25 -4.64 13.73 9.24
N TYR A 26 -5.46 14.78 9.14
CA TYR A 26 -5.40 15.96 10.02
C TYR A 26 -6.58 16.02 10.99
N THR A 27 -7.65 15.26 10.74
CA THR A 27 -8.79 15.16 11.67
C THR A 27 -8.44 14.27 12.87
N ARG A 28 -8.81 14.72 14.07
CA ARG A 28 -8.60 14.02 15.35
C ARG A 28 -9.89 13.98 16.14
N TRP A 29 -10.10 12.89 16.87
CA TRP A 29 -11.15 12.77 17.88
C TRP A 29 -10.75 13.56 19.14
N GLY A 30 -11.68 14.34 19.69
CA GLY A 30 -11.50 15.08 20.94
C GLY A 30 -11.78 14.22 22.18
N GLU A 31 -11.42 14.70 23.36
CA GLU A 31 -11.63 13.94 24.61
C GLU A 31 -13.11 13.63 24.90
N LYS A 32 -14.02 14.52 24.46
CA LYS A 32 -15.47 14.33 24.59
C LYS A 32 -16.04 13.79 23.28
N ALA A 33 -16.98 12.85 23.40
CA ALA A 33 -17.71 12.33 22.25
C ALA A 33 -18.37 13.46 21.44
N GLY A 34 -18.31 13.33 20.12
CA GLY A 34 -18.87 14.31 19.18
C GLY A 34 -18.02 15.56 18.95
N ARG A 35 -16.84 15.66 19.60
CA ARG A 35 -15.87 16.73 19.33
C ARG A 35 -14.77 16.24 18.42
N TYR A 36 -14.46 17.05 17.41
CA TYR A 36 -13.39 16.77 16.48
C TYR A 36 -12.52 17.99 16.29
N TRP A 37 -11.25 17.74 16.04
CA TRP A 37 -10.24 18.75 15.82
C TRP A 37 -9.60 18.54 14.46
N PHE A 38 -9.31 19.64 13.78
CA PHE A 38 -8.51 19.67 12.57
C PHE A 38 -7.15 20.27 12.92
N VAL A 39 -6.09 19.47 12.80
CA VAL A 39 -4.73 19.84 13.22
C VAL A 39 -3.79 19.67 12.04
N GLU A 40 -3.51 20.76 11.32
CA GLU A 40 -2.55 20.75 10.20
C GLU A 40 -1.10 20.84 10.69
N SER A 41 -0.89 21.54 11.80
CA SER A 41 0.41 21.82 12.40
C SER A 41 0.23 22.17 13.86
N TRP A 42 1.33 22.15 14.64
CA TRP A 42 1.32 22.33 16.10
C TRP A 42 0.57 23.60 16.57
N ASN A 43 0.57 24.69 15.80
CA ASN A 43 -0.09 25.95 16.19
C ASN A 43 -1.31 26.31 15.32
N LYS A 44 -1.88 25.35 14.60
CA LYS A 44 -3.07 25.54 13.74
C LYS A 44 -4.08 24.43 14.03
N GLU A 45 -4.67 24.51 15.21
CA GLU A 45 -5.80 23.68 15.61
C GLU A 45 -7.12 24.41 15.36
N PHE A 46 -8.08 23.68 14.83
CA PHE A 46 -9.43 24.16 14.57
C PHE A 46 -10.42 23.15 15.12
N GLU A 47 -11.23 23.54 16.11
CA GLU A 47 -12.32 22.72 16.62
C GLU A 47 -13.49 22.78 15.63
N PHE A 48 -13.95 21.62 15.16
CA PHE A 48 -15.19 21.56 14.39
C PHE A 48 -16.37 21.90 15.30
N ARG A 49 -17.36 22.60 14.73
CA ARG A 49 -18.64 22.81 15.43
C ARG A 49 -19.24 21.46 15.80
N GLN A 50 -19.81 21.38 17.01
CA GLN A 50 -20.45 20.16 17.51
C GLN A 50 -21.54 19.69 16.53
N ASP A 51 -21.62 18.37 16.34
CA ASP A 51 -22.55 17.68 15.44
C ASP A 51 -22.49 18.11 13.96
N CYS A 52 -21.47 18.88 13.59
CA CYS A 52 -21.24 19.32 12.21
C CYS A 52 -20.22 18.46 11.46
N LEU A 53 -19.72 17.37 12.06
CA LEU A 53 -18.80 16.44 11.39
C LEU A 53 -19.41 15.05 11.34
N PHE A 54 -19.57 14.52 10.13
CA PHE A 54 -19.90 13.13 9.90
C PHE A 54 -18.62 12.31 9.89
N HIS A 55 -18.62 11.18 10.58
CA HIS A 55 -17.51 10.26 10.65
C HIS A 55 -17.98 8.86 10.28
N LEU A 56 -17.52 8.38 9.13
CA LEU A 56 -17.72 7.00 8.69
C LEU A 56 -16.42 6.24 8.86
N MET A 57 -16.50 5.11 9.55
CA MET A 57 -15.37 4.26 9.89
C MET A 57 -15.70 2.80 9.63
N ASN A 58 -14.65 2.04 9.29
CA ASN A 58 -14.71 0.59 9.28
C ASN A 58 -14.81 0.04 10.71
N PRO A 59 -15.41 -1.14 10.91
CA PRO A 59 -15.42 -1.81 12.21
C PRO A 59 -13.98 -2.17 12.65
N ASP A 60 -13.74 -2.09 13.95
CA ASP A 60 -12.50 -2.52 14.60
C ASP A 60 -12.85 -3.15 15.96
N ILE A 61 -12.14 -4.21 16.32
CA ILE A 61 -12.36 -5.00 17.53
C ILE A 61 -11.66 -4.34 18.74
N HIS A 62 -10.57 -3.61 18.50
CA HIS A 62 -9.69 -3.07 19.54
C HIS A 62 -9.94 -1.59 19.86
N GLN A 63 -10.52 -0.82 18.94
CA GLN A 63 -10.79 0.61 19.14
C GLN A 63 -12.16 1.01 18.58
N GLU A 64 -12.80 1.96 19.25
CA GLU A 64 -14.13 2.48 18.87
C GLU A 64 -14.06 3.82 18.11
N ILE A 65 -12.89 4.45 18.07
CA ILE A 65 -12.76 5.86 17.70
C ILE A 65 -12.62 6.08 16.19
N TYR A 66 -12.12 5.08 15.49
CA TYR A 66 -11.26 5.33 14.34
C TYR A 66 -11.40 4.19 13.31
N GLY A 67 -11.52 2.94 13.75
CA GLY A 67 -11.68 1.83 12.82
C GLY A 67 -10.36 1.39 12.17
N LEU A 68 -10.37 0.16 11.64
CA LEU A 68 -9.19 -0.51 11.11
C LEU A 68 -9.13 -0.39 9.57
N PRO A 69 -8.04 0.18 9.00
CA PRO A 69 -7.86 0.19 7.56
C PRO A 69 -7.57 -1.23 7.04
N GLU A 70 -8.31 -1.67 6.02
CA GLU A 70 -8.13 -3.01 5.41
C GLU A 70 -6.73 -3.24 4.85
N TYR A 71 -6.09 -2.19 4.30
CA TYR A 71 -4.74 -2.29 3.74
C TYR A 71 -3.64 -2.54 4.78
N LEU A 72 -3.94 -2.40 6.08
CA LEU A 72 -2.95 -2.54 7.14
C LEU A 72 -2.29 -3.93 7.12
N VAL A 73 -3.07 -4.97 6.80
CA VAL A 73 -2.62 -6.37 6.79
C VAL A 73 -1.53 -6.62 5.75
N GLY A 74 -1.59 -5.94 4.61
CA GLY A 74 -0.68 -6.13 3.49
C GLY A 74 0.33 -5.01 3.33
N LEU A 75 0.52 -4.17 4.35
CA LEU A 75 1.66 -3.25 4.39
C LEU A 75 2.99 -4.01 4.31
N LEU A 76 3.08 -5.20 4.91
CA LEU A 76 4.26 -6.05 4.83
C LEU A 76 4.47 -6.55 3.41
N SER A 77 3.42 -7.06 2.75
CA SER A 77 3.48 -7.51 1.35
C SER A 77 3.79 -6.36 0.39
N ALA A 78 3.21 -5.17 0.60
CA ALA A 78 3.52 -3.96 -0.16
C ALA A 78 4.99 -3.52 0.04
N SER A 79 5.48 -3.53 1.27
CA SER A 79 6.87 -3.18 1.60
C SER A 79 7.86 -4.16 0.99
N LEU A 80 7.56 -5.46 1.04
CA LEU A 80 8.36 -6.51 0.43
C LEU A 80 8.36 -6.37 -1.10
N ASN A 81 7.21 -6.10 -1.72
CA ASN A 81 7.07 -5.85 -3.15
C ASN A 81 7.89 -4.63 -3.60
N ARG A 82 7.83 -3.53 -2.83
CA ARG A 82 8.64 -2.32 -3.05
C ARG A 82 10.13 -2.61 -2.93
N SER A 83 10.52 -3.38 -1.92
CA SER A 83 11.92 -3.74 -1.68
C SER A 83 12.47 -4.62 -2.80
N ALA A 84 11.71 -5.62 -3.26
CA ALA A 84 12.08 -6.46 -4.40
C ALA A 84 12.23 -5.64 -5.71
N THR A 85 11.35 -4.66 -5.93
CA THR A 85 11.44 -3.77 -7.10
C THR A 85 12.65 -2.86 -7.03
N THR A 86 12.89 -2.25 -5.86
CA THR A 86 14.06 -1.38 -5.61
C THR A 86 15.35 -2.18 -5.79
N PHE A 87 15.39 -3.41 -5.30
CA PHE A 87 16.52 -4.31 -5.48
C PHE A 87 16.76 -4.60 -6.96
N ARG A 88 15.72 -4.90 -7.75
CA ARG A 88 15.86 -5.13 -9.20
C ARG A 88 16.37 -3.89 -9.93
N MET A 89 15.85 -2.70 -9.61
CA MET A 89 16.35 -1.44 -10.17
C MET A 89 17.83 -1.26 -9.87
N ASN A 90 18.22 -1.41 -8.61
CA ASN A 90 19.61 -1.32 -8.20
C ASN A 90 20.49 -2.40 -8.84
N TYR A 91 19.96 -3.60 -9.06
CA TYR A 91 20.67 -4.69 -9.75
C TYR A 91 20.95 -4.33 -11.21
N TYR A 92 19.98 -3.73 -11.91
CA TYR A 92 20.16 -3.28 -13.29
C TYR A 92 21.09 -2.07 -13.39
N GLU A 93 20.90 -1.05 -12.56
CA GLU A 93 21.67 0.20 -12.63
C GLU A 93 23.14 0.03 -12.24
N ASN A 94 23.43 -0.82 -11.25
CA ASN A 94 24.79 -0.98 -10.77
C ASN A 94 25.63 -1.95 -11.61
N GLY A 95 25.01 -2.76 -12.49
CA GLY A 95 25.68 -3.74 -13.36
C GLY A 95 26.54 -4.79 -12.63
N SER A 96 26.65 -4.71 -11.30
CA SER A 96 27.53 -5.50 -10.47
C SER A 96 26.69 -6.51 -9.71
N HIS A 97 26.88 -7.76 -10.08
CA HIS A 97 26.33 -8.88 -9.38
C HIS A 97 26.97 -9.01 -7.99
N ALA A 98 26.16 -8.77 -6.97
CA ALA A 98 26.34 -9.27 -5.62
C ALA A 98 27.40 -8.61 -4.73
N GLY A 99 27.08 -8.63 -3.44
CA GLY A 99 28.07 -8.46 -2.39
C GLY A 99 29.19 -9.48 -2.60
N VAL A 100 30.44 -9.05 -2.52
CA VAL A 100 31.59 -9.96 -2.59
C VAL A 100 32.13 -10.13 -1.18
N ILE A 101 32.47 -11.37 -0.82
CA ILE A 101 33.37 -11.60 0.32
C ILE A 101 34.79 -11.58 -0.23
N VAL A 102 35.57 -10.56 0.16
CA VAL A 102 36.96 -10.42 -0.27
C VAL A 102 37.85 -10.93 0.85
N TYR A 103 38.56 -12.03 0.60
CA TYR A 103 39.58 -12.57 1.48
C TYR A 103 40.95 -11.99 1.13
N LEU A 104 41.58 -11.28 2.07
CA LEU A 104 42.95 -10.79 1.92
C LEU A 104 43.89 -11.42 2.96
N PRO A 105 45.05 -11.95 2.53
CA PRO A 105 46.08 -12.49 3.42
C PRO A 105 47.10 -11.47 3.93
N ASP A 106 47.23 -10.29 3.29
CA ASP A 106 48.16 -9.21 3.69
C ASP A 106 47.42 -7.87 3.91
N LEU A 107 47.85 -7.09 4.90
CA LEU A 107 47.23 -5.82 5.33
C LEU A 107 47.62 -4.64 4.43
N LYS A 108 48.66 -4.79 3.61
CA LYS A 108 49.15 -3.70 2.76
C LYS A 108 48.17 -3.44 1.61
N GLY A 109 47.46 -2.32 1.66
CA GLY A 109 46.55 -1.86 0.60
C GLY A 109 45.06 -2.15 0.85
N VAL A 110 44.70 -2.67 2.04
CA VAL A 110 43.30 -2.90 2.44
C VAL A 110 42.48 -1.61 2.33
N ASP A 111 43.01 -0.48 2.77
CA ASP A 111 42.29 0.80 2.72
C ASP A 111 42.01 1.27 1.29
N ASN A 112 42.93 1.05 0.36
CA ASN A 112 42.75 1.40 -1.04
C ASN A 112 41.72 0.50 -1.72
N LEU A 113 41.73 -0.79 -1.41
CA LEU A 113 40.75 -1.75 -1.93
C LEU A 113 39.36 -1.51 -1.33
N GLN A 114 39.29 -1.22 -0.03
CA GLN A 114 38.07 -0.84 0.66
C GLN A 114 37.47 0.44 0.07
N ASN A 115 38.31 1.47 -0.15
CA ASN A 115 37.88 2.71 -0.78
C ASN A 115 37.44 2.53 -2.24
N ALA A 116 38.13 1.69 -3.02
CA ALA A 116 37.74 1.38 -4.40
C ALA A 116 36.37 0.67 -4.44
N LEU A 117 36.15 -0.30 -3.55
CA LEU A 117 34.88 -1.05 -3.46
C LEU A 117 33.74 -0.25 -2.82
N GLN A 118 34.05 0.73 -1.95
CA GLN A 118 33.06 1.69 -1.48
C GLN A 118 32.70 2.72 -2.57
N LYS A 119 33.66 3.19 -3.38
CA LYS A 119 33.42 4.13 -4.47
C LYS A 119 32.71 3.50 -5.67
N SER A 120 32.91 2.20 -5.93
CA SER A 120 32.15 1.47 -6.94
C SER A 120 30.69 1.22 -6.52
N ARG A 121 30.33 1.50 -5.25
CA ARG A 121 28.98 1.38 -4.72
C ARG A 121 28.20 2.68 -4.96
N ARG A 122 27.36 2.71 -6.00
CA ARG A 122 26.28 3.70 -6.07
C ARG A 122 25.15 3.30 -5.11
N ASP A 123 24.77 4.21 -4.22
CA ASP A 123 23.55 4.20 -3.40
C ASP A 123 23.25 2.98 -2.49
N GLY A 124 24.26 2.19 -2.11
CA GLY A 124 24.14 1.30 -0.94
C GLY A 124 23.39 -0.02 -1.15
N ALA A 125 23.20 -0.45 -2.40
CA ALA A 125 22.37 -1.62 -2.73
C ALA A 125 22.90 -2.98 -2.24
N PHE A 126 24.21 -3.12 -2.02
CA PHE A 126 24.83 -4.39 -1.59
C PHE A 126 25.84 -4.18 -0.46
N LYS A 127 25.84 -5.09 0.53
CA LYS A 127 26.85 -5.15 1.60
C LYS A 127 27.98 -6.09 1.16
N ASN A 128 29.15 -5.53 0.83
CA ASN A 128 30.39 -6.29 0.68
C ASN A 128 30.93 -6.59 2.09
N LEU A 129 31.35 -7.84 2.34
CA LEU A 129 31.97 -8.22 3.60
C LEU A 129 33.47 -8.44 3.36
N PHE A 130 34.31 -7.71 4.05
CA PHE A 130 35.76 -7.95 4.01
C PHE A 130 36.12 -8.88 5.17
N VAL A 131 36.72 -10.03 4.85
CA VAL A 131 37.24 -10.97 5.85
C VAL A 131 38.75 -11.01 5.73
N TYR A 132 39.44 -10.51 6.74
CA TYR A 132 40.89 -10.57 6.84
C TYR A 132 41.31 -11.83 7.60
N ALA A 133 42.19 -12.64 7.00
CA ALA A 133 42.74 -13.85 7.62
C ALA A 133 44.27 -13.83 7.52
N ALA A 134 44.94 -13.43 8.60
CA ALA A 134 46.41 -13.40 8.68
C ALA A 134 46.98 -14.83 8.59
N ASN A 135 48.03 -15.03 7.78
CA ASN A 135 48.79 -16.29 7.60
C ASN A 135 48.10 -17.46 6.82
N GLY A 136 47.10 -17.22 5.98
CA GLY A 136 46.58 -18.25 5.06
C GLY A 136 47.44 -18.46 3.81
N LYS A 137 47.90 -19.70 3.53
CA LYS A 137 48.61 -20.04 2.28
C LYS A 137 47.67 -20.59 1.19
N LYS A 138 47.99 -20.19 -0.05
CA LYS A 138 47.48 -20.61 -1.39
C LYS A 138 46.01 -20.29 -1.69
N ASP A 139 45.67 -19.01 -1.63
CA ASP A 139 45.02 -18.26 -2.74
C ASP A 139 45.03 -16.78 -2.35
N GLY A 140 45.92 -15.99 -2.98
CA GLY A 140 46.32 -14.65 -2.53
C GLY A 140 45.23 -13.57 -2.51
N LEU A 141 44.05 -13.87 -3.02
CA LEU A 141 42.84 -13.04 -2.99
C LEU A 141 41.68 -13.95 -3.42
N GLN A 142 40.83 -14.39 -2.49
CA GLN A 142 39.61 -15.12 -2.86
C GLN A 142 38.43 -14.16 -2.86
N ILE A 143 37.88 -13.93 -4.04
CA ILE A 143 36.60 -13.27 -4.24
C ILE A 143 35.58 -14.40 -4.23
N LEU A 144 34.88 -14.58 -3.10
CA LEU A 144 33.72 -15.46 -3.08
C LEU A 144 32.51 -14.65 -3.54
N PRO A 145 31.96 -14.93 -4.74
CA PRO A 145 30.69 -14.34 -5.11
C PRO A 145 29.64 -14.85 -4.12
N PHE A 146 28.85 -13.96 -3.53
CA PHE A 146 27.57 -14.40 -2.95
C PHE A 146 26.84 -15.18 -4.05
N SER A 147 26.31 -16.37 -3.74
CA SER A 147 25.68 -17.27 -4.72
C SER A 147 24.71 -16.51 -5.65
N GLN A 148 25.19 -16.18 -6.85
CA GLN A 148 24.49 -15.32 -7.81
C GLN A 148 23.34 -16.05 -8.53
N ILE A 149 23.20 -17.37 -8.33
CA ILE A 149 22.45 -18.23 -9.25
C ILE A 149 21.05 -18.61 -8.73
N SER A 150 20.75 -18.46 -7.43
CA SER A 150 19.44 -18.85 -6.88
C SER A 150 18.48 -17.68 -6.62
N ALA A 151 18.95 -16.43 -6.67
CA ALA A 151 18.13 -15.27 -6.29
C ALA A 151 17.18 -14.79 -7.40
N LYS A 152 17.50 -15.04 -8.68
CA LYS A 152 16.69 -14.55 -9.81
C LYS A 152 15.27 -15.12 -9.81
N ASP A 153 15.13 -16.40 -9.47
CA ASP A 153 13.85 -17.10 -9.39
C ASP A 153 13.07 -16.65 -8.14
N GLU A 154 13.77 -16.47 -7.02
CA GLU A 154 13.15 -16.07 -5.75
C GLU A 154 12.52 -14.66 -5.81
N PHE A 155 13.10 -13.71 -6.56
CA PHE A 155 12.49 -12.38 -6.71
C PHE A 155 11.19 -12.41 -7.51
N THR A 156 11.08 -13.32 -8.48
CA THR A 156 9.84 -13.49 -9.25
C THR A 156 8.78 -14.12 -8.34
N ASN A 157 9.15 -15.14 -7.58
CA ASN A 157 8.28 -15.76 -6.57
C ASN A 157 7.78 -14.74 -5.53
N ILE A 158 8.67 -13.91 -4.98
CA ILE A 158 8.29 -12.84 -4.03
C ILE A 158 7.31 -11.86 -4.68
N LYS A 159 7.53 -11.47 -5.94
CA LYS A 159 6.64 -10.53 -6.65
C LYS A 159 5.28 -11.15 -6.96
N GLU A 160 5.22 -12.44 -7.28
CA GLU A 160 3.98 -13.17 -7.51
C GLU A 160 3.20 -13.35 -6.20
N ALA A 161 3.84 -13.84 -5.13
CA ALA A 161 3.21 -14.00 -3.83
C ALA A 161 2.69 -12.67 -3.28
N THR A 162 3.54 -11.62 -3.28
CA THR A 162 3.11 -10.30 -2.80
C THR A 162 2.04 -9.66 -3.69
N ARG A 163 2.00 -9.96 -4.99
CA ARG A 163 0.90 -9.51 -5.86
C ARG A 163 -0.41 -10.15 -5.40
N ASP A 164 -0.40 -11.46 -5.19
CA ASP A 164 -1.60 -12.21 -4.82
C ASP A 164 -2.12 -11.79 -3.42
N ASP A 165 -1.23 -11.52 -2.47
CA ASP A 165 -1.58 -10.93 -1.16
C ASP A 165 -2.26 -9.57 -1.30
N LEU A 166 -1.70 -8.67 -2.13
CA LEU A 166 -2.25 -7.33 -2.34
C LEU A 166 -3.62 -7.39 -3.03
N LEU A 167 -3.81 -8.34 -3.94
CA LEU A 167 -5.09 -8.56 -4.61
C LEU A 167 -6.14 -9.10 -3.66
N ALA A 168 -5.78 -10.10 -2.85
CA ALA A 168 -6.66 -10.65 -1.83
C ALA A 168 -7.10 -9.58 -0.83
N MET A 169 -6.19 -8.68 -0.44
CA MET A 169 -6.52 -7.53 0.39
C MET A 169 -7.51 -6.57 -0.24
N HIS A 170 -7.31 -6.21 -1.51
CA HIS A 170 -8.20 -5.26 -2.19
C HIS A 170 -9.53 -5.90 -2.59
N ARG A 171 -9.63 -7.23 -2.58
CA ARG A 171 -10.85 -8.01 -2.92
C ARG A 171 -11.38 -7.70 -4.32
N VAL A 172 -10.53 -7.18 -5.21
CA VAL A 172 -10.88 -6.89 -6.60
C VAL A 172 -10.46 -8.08 -7.48
N PRO A 173 -11.37 -8.60 -8.33
CA PRO A 173 -11.02 -9.62 -9.29
C PRO A 173 -9.90 -9.18 -10.24
N LEU A 174 -8.90 -10.04 -10.41
CA LEU A 174 -7.72 -9.85 -11.29
C LEU A 174 -8.07 -9.37 -12.70
N GLN A 175 -9.09 -9.96 -13.29
CA GLN A 175 -9.54 -9.64 -14.65
C GLN A 175 -10.07 -8.20 -14.80
N LEU A 176 -10.60 -7.59 -13.73
CA LEU A 176 -11.05 -6.19 -13.76
C LEU A 176 -9.88 -5.20 -13.63
N MET A 177 -8.76 -5.66 -13.09
CA MET A 177 -7.52 -4.88 -12.99
C MET A 177 -6.64 -4.95 -14.24
N GLY A 178 -7.10 -5.65 -15.30
CA GLY A 178 -6.36 -5.80 -16.55
C GLY A 178 -5.17 -6.77 -16.47
N PHE A 179 -5.13 -7.62 -15.44
CA PHE A 179 -4.12 -8.67 -15.38
C PHE A 179 -4.39 -9.76 -16.42
N SER A 180 -3.32 -10.25 -17.04
CA SER A 180 -3.35 -11.45 -17.86
C SER A 180 -2.99 -12.68 -17.02
N PRO A 181 -3.63 -13.84 -17.25
CA PRO A 181 -3.34 -15.06 -16.51
C PRO A 181 -1.95 -15.58 -16.87
N SER A 182 -1.11 -15.78 -15.86
CA SER A 182 0.15 -16.51 -16.01
C SER A 182 -0.16 -17.99 -16.25
N ASN A 183 0.43 -18.58 -17.29
CA ASN A 183 0.33 -20.01 -17.66
C ASN A 183 -0.87 -20.45 -18.51
N GLY A 184 -1.49 -19.54 -19.26
CA GLY A 184 -2.49 -19.90 -20.29
C GLY A 184 -3.86 -20.34 -19.77
N GLY A 185 -4.14 -20.11 -18.48
CA GLY A 185 -5.50 -20.23 -17.93
C GLY A 185 -6.44 -19.13 -18.44
N ASN A 186 -7.75 -19.33 -18.36
CA ASN A 186 -8.74 -18.29 -18.65
C ASN A 186 -9.40 -17.84 -17.34
N PHE A 187 -9.56 -16.53 -17.12
CA PHE A 187 -10.25 -15.97 -15.94
C PHE A 187 -11.78 -16.18 -15.98
N GLY A 188 -12.29 -16.70 -17.10
CA GLY A 188 -13.71 -16.95 -17.30
C GLY A 188 -14.44 -15.71 -17.76
N ASP A 189 -15.71 -15.60 -17.37
CA ASP A 189 -16.61 -14.53 -17.79
C ASP A 189 -16.41 -13.27 -16.94
N VAL A 190 -15.85 -12.23 -17.58
CA VAL A 190 -15.58 -10.91 -16.97
C VAL A 190 -16.86 -10.26 -16.44
N GLU A 191 -17.98 -10.45 -17.14
CA GLU A 191 -19.26 -9.84 -16.78
C GLU A 191 -19.80 -10.42 -15.47
N LYS A 192 -19.70 -11.74 -15.30
CA LYS A 192 -20.09 -12.41 -14.05
C LYS A 192 -19.22 -11.95 -12.88
N ALA A 193 -17.91 -11.87 -13.07
CA ALA A 193 -17.02 -11.40 -12.00
C ALA A 193 -17.25 -9.94 -11.64
N ALA A 194 -17.50 -9.06 -12.62
CA ALA A 194 -17.88 -7.67 -12.37
C ALA A 194 -19.18 -7.57 -11.55
N LYS A 195 -20.18 -8.41 -11.83
CA LYS A 195 -21.44 -8.44 -11.08
C LYS A 195 -21.26 -8.91 -9.65
N VAL A 196 -20.54 -10.03 -9.45
CA VAL A 196 -20.26 -10.54 -8.10
C VAL A 196 -19.50 -9.51 -7.27
N PHE A 197 -18.48 -8.87 -7.87
CA PHE A 197 -17.75 -7.78 -7.23
C PHE A 197 -18.64 -6.58 -6.90
N ALA A 198 -19.52 -6.17 -7.83
CA ALA A 198 -20.45 -5.08 -7.59
C ALA A 198 -21.40 -5.38 -6.42
N ILE A 199 -21.98 -6.59 -6.37
CA ILE A 199 -22.92 -6.97 -5.32
C ILE A 199 -22.22 -7.11 -3.96
N ASN A 200 -21.06 -7.77 -3.90
CA ASN A 200 -20.42 -8.14 -2.63
C ASN A 200 -19.50 -7.05 -2.07
N GLU A 201 -18.89 -6.22 -2.92
CA GLU A 201 -17.93 -5.19 -2.48
C GLU A 201 -18.47 -3.78 -2.68
N LEU A 202 -19.02 -3.46 -3.85
CA LEU A 202 -19.46 -2.09 -4.15
C LEU A 202 -20.76 -1.72 -3.45
N THR A 203 -21.79 -2.57 -3.50
CA THR A 203 -23.10 -2.28 -2.91
C THR A 203 -23.00 -1.99 -1.41
N PRO A 204 -22.31 -2.79 -0.57
CA PRO A 204 -22.19 -2.49 0.86
C PRO A 204 -21.48 -1.16 1.14
N ILE A 205 -20.47 -0.79 0.34
CA ILE A 205 -19.79 0.50 0.45
C ILE A 205 -20.72 1.65 0.04
N MET A 206 -21.49 1.47 -1.05
CA MET A 206 -22.48 2.45 -1.50
C MET A 206 -23.59 2.65 -0.47
N GLU A 207 -24.11 1.58 0.12
CA GLU A 207 -25.10 1.65 1.21
C GLU A 207 -24.52 2.33 2.45
N SER A 208 -23.28 2.01 2.83
CA SER A 208 -22.60 2.69 3.95
C SER A 208 -22.43 4.19 3.69
N LEU A 209 -22.20 4.60 2.43
CA LEU A 209 -22.14 6.02 2.05
C LEU A 209 -23.51 6.70 2.07
N LYS A 210 -24.62 5.98 1.86
CA LYS A 210 -25.96 6.57 1.93
C LYS A 210 -26.33 7.04 3.33
N SER A 211 -25.70 6.53 4.39
CA SER A 211 -25.92 7.05 5.76
C SER A 211 -25.51 8.53 5.91
N ILE A 212 -24.75 9.08 4.96
CA ILE A 212 -24.49 10.53 4.85
C ILE A 212 -25.80 11.30 4.65
N ASN A 213 -26.74 10.75 3.88
CA ASN A 213 -28.03 11.41 3.61
C ASN A 213 -28.87 11.52 4.87
N ASP A 214 -28.93 10.45 5.66
CA ASP A 214 -29.67 10.40 6.93
C ASP A 214 -29.10 11.44 7.91
N TRP A 215 -27.78 11.53 8.01
CA TRP A 215 -27.12 12.53 8.84
C TRP A 215 -27.27 13.98 8.32
N ALA A 216 -27.19 14.17 7.00
CA ALA A 216 -27.35 15.47 6.38
C ALA A 216 -28.79 15.99 6.51
N GLY A 217 -29.78 15.07 6.58
CA GLY A 217 -31.21 15.35 6.56
C GLY A 217 -31.75 15.65 5.16
N GLN A 218 -30.94 15.40 4.12
CA GLN A 218 -31.27 15.62 2.71
C GLN A 218 -30.48 14.66 1.82
N GLU A 219 -30.99 14.36 0.63
CA GLU A 219 -30.29 13.51 -0.34
C GLU A 219 -29.07 14.24 -0.91
N ALA A 220 -27.88 13.92 -0.39
CA ALA A 220 -26.59 14.46 -0.84
C ALA A 220 -25.85 13.48 -1.77
N VAL A 221 -26.02 12.17 -1.54
CA VAL A 221 -25.35 11.09 -2.27
C VAL A 221 -26.41 10.18 -2.87
N ARG A 222 -26.39 10.03 -4.21
CA ARG A 222 -27.24 9.10 -4.94
C ARG A 222 -26.39 8.30 -5.91
N PHE A 223 -26.54 6.99 -5.87
CA PHE A 223 -25.89 6.08 -6.82
C PHE A 223 -26.89 5.68 -7.90
N ALA A 224 -26.42 5.61 -9.14
CA ALA A 224 -27.19 5.00 -10.23
C ALA A 224 -27.14 3.47 -10.11
N SER A 225 -28.15 2.77 -10.65
CA SER A 225 -28.08 1.31 -10.80
C SER A 225 -26.85 0.94 -11.62
N TYR A 226 -26.23 -0.18 -11.29
CA TYR A 226 -25.09 -0.67 -12.05
C TYR A 226 -25.59 -1.21 -13.39
N ALA A 227 -25.19 -0.58 -14.50
CA ALA A 227 -25.72 -0.85 -15.83
C ALA A 227 -25.66 -2.34 -16.24
N LEU A 228 -24.66 -3.09 -15.76
CA LEU A 228 -24.54 -4.52 -16.04
C LEU A 228 -25.51 -5.39 -15.23
N LEU A 229 -26.05 -4.92 -14.10
CA LEU A 229 -27.13 -5.62 -13.39
C LEU A 229 -28.45 -5.46 -14.14
N ASP A 230 -28.71 -4.29 -14.71
CA ASP A 230 -29.95 -4.00 -15.45
C ASP A 230 -30.02 -4.79 -16.77
N ALA A 231 -28.88 -5.01 -17.42
CA ALA A 231 -28.78 -5.78 -18.67
C ALA A 231 -29.20 -7.26 -18.54
N LEU A 232 -29.16 -7.84 -17.34
CA LEU A 232 -29.62 -9.22 -17.09
C LEU A 232 -31.13 -9.33 -16.82
N ASN A 233 -31.72 -8.29 -16.25
CA ASN A 233 -33.13 -8.27 -15.91
C ASN A 233 -34.02 -7.91 -17.10
N SER A 234 -33.42 -7.55 -18.23
CA SER A 234 -34.11 -7.37 -19.50
C SER A 234 -34.32 -8.75 -20.14
N PRO A 235 -35.57 -9.20 -20.37
CA PRO A 235 -35.79 -10.42 -21.13
C PRO A 235 -35.24 -10.20 -22.55
N ALA A 236 -34.47 -11.17 -23.03
CA ALA A 236 -34.02 -11.24 -24.41
C ALA A 236 -35.19 -11.33 -25.39
#